data_AF-A0A966MQP3-F1
#
_entry.id   AF-A0A966MQP3-F1
#
_cell.length_a   1.000
_cell.length_b   1.000
_cell.length_c   1.000
_cell.angle_alpha   90.00
_cell.angle_beta   90.00
_cell.angle_gamma   90.00
#
_symmetry.space_group_name_H-M   'P 1'
#
loop_
_entity.id
_entity.type
_entity.pdbx_description
1 polymer ?
#
loop_
_entity_poly.entity_id
_entity_poly.type
_entity_poly.pdbx_seq_one_letter_code
_entity_poly.pdbx_strand_id
1 'polypeptide(L)'
;MTFLLALLLSVQTGGYARPELLVDTAWLAQHGTDRNIRIVDLRPRGYAEGHIADAVWVDNNWIRNPKAPPTFLPTPEEFEAL
;
A
#
# COMPACT_ATOMS: atom_id res chain seq x y z
N MET A 1 -4.89 -20.20 30.16
CA MET A 1 -4.18 -19.02 29.62
C MET A 1 -4.31 -18.85 28.10
N THR A 2 -5.23 -19.55 27.43
CA THR A 2 -5.35 -19.53 25.96
C THR A 2 -6.49 -18.64 25.44
N PHE A 3 -7.29 -18.05 26.33
CA PHE A 3 -8.42 -17.17 25.95
C PHE A 3 -8.04 -15.68 25.83
N LEU A 4 -6.87 -15.27 26.32
CA LEU A 4 -6.44 -13.87 26.33
C LEU A 4 -5.71 -13.45 25.04
N LEU A 5 -5.24 -14.41 24.22
CA LEU A 5 -4.54 -14.11 22.96
C LEU A 5 -5.49 -13.79 21.80
N ALA A 6 -6.73 -14.30 21.83
CA ALA A 6 -7.70 -14.07 20.76
C ALA A 6 -8.40 -12.70 20.85
N LEU A 7 -8.40 -12.06 22.04
CA LEU A 7 -9.12 -10.79 22.26
C LEU A 7 -8.37 -9.57 21.69
N LEU A 8 -7.03 -9.66 21.52
CA LEU A 8 -6.21 -8.55 21.01
C LEU A 8 -6.14 -8.50 19.48
N LEU A 9 -6.49 -9.58 18.78
CA LEU A 9 -6.51 -9.61 17.30
C LEU A 9 -7.75 -8.91 16.70
N SER A 10 -8.78 -8.61 17.50
CA SER A 10 -10.09 -8.19 17.01
C SER A 10 -10.38 -6.68 17.09
N VAL A 11 -9.43 -5.84 17.53
CA VAL A 11 -9.73 -4.42 17.84
C VAL A 11 -9.45 -3.45 16.67
N GLN A 12 -8.76 -3.84 15.60
CA GLN A 12 -8.21 -2.84 14.65
C GLN A 12 -9.07 -2.60 13.39
N THR A 13 -10.10 -3.40 13.11
CA THR A 13 -10.99 -3.18 11.95
C THR A 13 -12.23 -2.37 12.33
N GLY A 14 -12.01 -1.25 13.03
CA GLY A 14 -13.06 -0.40 13.57
C GLY A 14 -13.95 0.21 12.49
N GLY A 15 -15.21 -0.23 12.40
CA GLY A 15 -16.32 0.50 11.79
C GLY A 15 -16.28 0.80 10.29
N TYR A 16 -15.18 0.49 9.58
CA TYR A 16 -15.10 0.72 8.13
C TYR A 16 -15.93 -0.30 7.35
N ALA A 17 -16.54 0.15 6.25
CA ALA A 17 -17.37 -0.71 5.41
C ALA A 17 -16.57 -1.83 4.70
N ARG A 18 -15.27 -1.61 4.47
CA ARG A 18 -14.33 -2.53 3.80
C ARG A 18 -12.98 -2.54 4.53
N PRO A 19 -12.91 -3.11 5.75
CA PRO A 19 -11.71 -3.03 6.59
C PRO A 19 -10.50 -3.76 6.00
N GLU A 20 -10.69 -4.75 5.13
CA GLU A 20 -9.62 -5.51 4.47
C GLU A 20 -8.78 -4.68 3.48
N LEU A 21 -9.20 -3.46 3.16
CA LEU A 21 -8.44 -2.52 2.32
C LEU A 21 -7.42 -1.70 3.12
N LEU A 22 -7.44 -1.79 4.45
CA LEU A 22 -6.57 -1.05 5.35
C LEU A 22 -5.76 -2.03 6.20
N VAL A 23 -4.51 -1.68 6.44
CA VAL A 23 -3.64 -2.38 7.38
C VAL A 23 -3.02 -1.37 8.32
N ASP A 24 -2.73 -1.81 9.54
CA ASP A 24 -2.01 -1.00 10.52
C ASP A 24 -0.49 -1.22 10.43
N THR A 25 0.27 -0.44 11.21
CA THR A 25 1.73 -0.51 11.22
C THR A 25 2.27 -1.80 11.84
N ALA A 26 1.54 -2.43 12.76
CA ALA A 26 1.95 -3.69 13.37
C ALA A 26 1.79 -4.86 12.40
N TRP A 27 0.71 -4.88 11.62
CA TRP A 27 0.52 -5.81 10.51
C TRP A 27 1.64 -5.64 9.47
N LEU A 28 1.92 -4.39 9.06
CA LEU A 28 2.97 -4.13 8.08
C LEU A 28 4.35 -4.60 8.56
N ALA A 29 4.68 -4.34 9.83
CA ALA A 29 5.95 -4.79 10.41
C ALA A 29 6.08 -6.34 10.43
N GLN A 30 4.97 -7.07 10.57
CA GLN A 30 4.95 -8.54 10.57
C GLN A 30 5.01 -9.13 9.16
N HIS A 31 4.46 -8.44 8.17
CA HIS A 31 4.23 -8.96 6.82
C HIS A 31 5.14 -8.34 5.74
N GLY A 32 5.99 -7.37 6.09
CA GLY A 32 6.79 -6.60 5.11
C GLY A 32 7.79 -7.43 4.29
N THR A 33 8.07 -8.68 4.68
CA THR A 33 8.99 -9.58 3.96
C THR A 33 8.27 -10.73 3.25
N ASP A 34 6.94 -10.78 3.30
CA ASP A 34 6.19 -11.82 2.62
C ASP A 34 6.35 -11.68 1.10
N ARG A 35 6.64 -12.79 0.42
CA ARG A 35 6.92 -12.81 -1.03
C ARG A 35 5.82 -12.23 -1.91
N ASN A 36 4.59 -12.20 -1.41
CA ASN A 36 3.41 -11.73 -2.15
C ASN A 36 3.01 -10.29 -1.78
N ILE A 37 3.82 -9.59 -1.00
CA ILE A 37 3.55 -8.21 -0.57
C ILE A 37 4.61 -7.29 -1.16
N ARG A 38 4.16 -6.17 -1.74
CA ARG A 38 5.03 -5.08 -2.19
C ARG A 38 4.59 -3.78 -1.55
N ILE A 39 5.54 -3.11 -0.90
CA ILE A 39 5.32 -1.79 -0.31
C ILE A 39 5.64 -0.76 -1.40
N VAL A 40 4.70 0.15 -1.67
CA VAL A 40 4.85 1.20 -2.68
C VAL A 40 4.71 2.56 -1.99
N ASP A 41 5.74 3.39 -2.08
CA ASP A 41 5.73 4.76 -1.59
C ASP A 41 5.41 5.71 -2.76
N LEU A 42 4.27 6.38 -2.67
CA LEU A 42 3.77 7.33 -3.67
C LEU A 42 4.02 8.80 -3.27
N ARG A 43 4.81 9.06 -2.22
CA ARG A 43 5.13 10.44 -1.82
C ARG A 43 5.93 11.14 -2.93
N PRO A 44 5.70 12.45 -3.16
CA PRO A 44 6.38 13.19 -4.22
C PRO A 44 7.86 13.51 -3.90
N ARG A 45 8.28 13.37 -2.64
CA ARG A 45 9.64 13.63 -2.14
C ARG A 45 9.83 12.94 -0.78
N GLY A 46 11.06 12.80 -0.32
CA GLY A 46 11.34 12.23 1.00
C GLY A 46 11.70 10.74 0.98
N TYR A 47 11.67 10.08 -0.20
CA TYR A 47 11.97 8.66 -0.29
C TYR A 47 13.44 8.38 0.00
N ALA A 48 14.36 9.12 -0.63
CA ALA A 48 15.80 8.93 -0.44
C ALA A 48 16.26 9.27 0.99
N GLU A 49 15.55 10.18 1.65
CA GLU A 49 15.81 10.62 3.01
C GLU A 49 15.33 9.60 4.06
N GLY A 50 14.33 8.78 3.72
CA GLY A 50 13.84 7.71 4.58
C GLY A 50 12.55 7.08 4.06
N HIS A 51 12.53 5.76 4.01
CA HIS A 51 11.40 4.94 3.59
C HIS A 51 11.35 3.64 4.38
N ILE A 52 10.22 2.94 4.29
CA ILE A 52 10.07 1.59 4.84
C ILE A 52 10.99 0.65 4.06
N ALA A 53 11.67 -0.29 4.74
CA ALA A 53 12.54 -1.26 4.11
C ALA A 53 11.82 -2.02 2.97
N ASP A 54 12.53 -2.30 1.88
CA ASP A 54 12.05 -3.00 0.67
C ASP A 54 10.87 -2.35 -0.07
N ALA A 55 10.49 -1.12 0.31
CA ALA A 55 9.58 -0.32 -0.48
C ALA A 55 10.17 -0.04 -1.88
N VAL A 56 9.30 0.27 -2.82
CA VAL A 56 9.65 0.96 -4.06
C VAL A 56 9.04 2.32 -4.08
N TRP A 57 9.77 3.26 -4.66
CA TRP A 57 9.21 4.56 -4.98
C TRP A 57 8.57 4.52 -6.36
N VAL A 58 7.34 5.03 -6.45
CA VAL A 58 6.66 5.28 -7.72
C VAL A 58 6.14 6.71 -7.71
N ASP A 59 6.47 7.50 -8.73
CA ASP A 59 5.89 8.84 -8.85
C ASP A 59 4.41 8.70 -9.23
N ASN A 60 3.52 9.31 -8.42
CA ASN A 60 2.08 9.33 -8.67
C ASN A 60 1.72 9.98 -10.03
N ASN A 61 2.62 10.76 -10.64
CA ASN A 61 2.42 11.30 -11.98
C ASN A 61 2.66 10.27 -13.09
N TRP A 62 3.43 9.20 -12.85
CA TRP A 62 3.66 8.15 -13.86
C TRP A 62 2.40 7.35 -14.16
N ILE A 63 1.51 7.21 -13.17
CA ILE A 63 0.22 6.52 -13.29
C ILE A 63 -0.91 7.46 -13.79
N ARG A 64 -0.55 8.58 -14.42
CA ARG A 64 -1.49 9.59 -14.96
C ARG A 64 -1.14 9.91 -16.41
N ASN A 65 -2.12 9.82 -17.30
CA ASN A 65 -1.98 10.18 -18.70
C ASN A 65 -2.79 11.45 -19.02
N PRO A 66 -2.16 12.65 -19.09
CA PRO A 66 -2.89 13.90 -19.35
C PRO A 66 -3.49 13.97 -20.76
N LYS A 67 -3.05 13.08 -21.67
CA LYS A 67 -3.52 13.00 -23.05
C LYS A 67 -4.68 12.02 -23.24
N ALA A 68 -5.14 11.37 -22.17
CA ALA A 68 -6.22 10.38 -22.21
C ALA A 68 -7.50 10.84 -21.47
N PRO A 69 -8.12 11.98 -21.84
CA PRO A 69 -9.42 12.34 -21.29
C PRO A 69 -10.48 11.28 -21.72
N PRO A 70 -11.48 10.98 -20.88
CA PRO A 70 -11.81 11.66 -19.61
C PRO A 70 -11.21 11.01 -18.36
N THR A 71 -10.59 9.82 -18.46
CA THR A 71 -10.11 9.07 -17.28
C THR A 71 -8.75 9.57 -16.79
N PHE A 72 -7.94 10.10 -17.71
CA PHE A 72 -6.55 10.52 -17.46
C PHE A 72 -5.69 9.39 -16.88
N LEU A 73 -6.05 8.15 -17.18
CA LEU A 73 -5.33 6.94 -16.77
C LEU A 73 -4.52 6.39 -17.95
N PRO A 74 -3.37 5.73 -17.68
CA PRO A 74 -2.68 4.96 -18.70
C PRO A 74 -3.55 3.79 -19.21
N THR A 75 -3.27 3.31 -20.42
CA THR A 75 -3.78 1.98 -20.84
C THR A 75 -3.16 0.87 -19.98
N PRO A 76 -3.71 -0.35 -19.97
CA PRO A 76 -3.08 -1.48 -19.30
C PRO A 76 -1.63 -1.70 -19.75
N GLU A 77 -1.35 -1.60 -21.06
CA GLU A 77 -0.01 -1.77 -21.61
C GLU A 77 0.94 -0.63 -21.18
N GLU A 78 0.44 0.61 -21.12
CA GLU A 78 1.22 1.75 -20.61
C GLU A 78 1.54 1.59 -19.11
N PHE A 79 0.61 1.03 -18.33
CA PHE A 79 0.80 0.78 -16.90
C PHE A 79 1.75 -0.39 -16.63
N GLU A 80 1.67 -1.48 -17.41
CA GLU A 80 2.56 -2.64 -17.31
C GLU A 80 4.02 -2.32 -17.67
N ALA A 81 4.25 -1.23 -18.41
CA ALA A 81 5.58 -0.78 -18.81
C ALA A 81 6.27 0.16 -17.80
N LEU A 82 5.59 0.54 -16.70
CA LEU A 82 6.15 1.35 -15.61
C LEU A 82 7.12 0.55 -14.73
#